data_AF-A0A9D5IGD2-F1
#
_entry.id   AF-A0A9D5IGD2-F1
#
_cell.length_a   1.000
_cell.length_b   1.000
_cell.length_c   1.000
_cell.angle_alpha   90.00
_cell.angle_beta   90.00
_cell.angle_gamma   90.00
#
_symmetry.space_group_name_H-M   'P 1'
#
loop_
_entity.id
_entity.type
_entity.pdbx_description
1 polymer ?
#
loop_
_entity_poly.entity_id
_entity_poly.type
_entity_poly.pdbx_seq_one_letter_code
_entity_poly.pdbx_strand_id
1 'polypeptide(L)'
;MALERVISGGQTGADRAALIAARQAGIPTGGWMPAGFLAHDGNHPEFAERYGIRETASSEYQPRTALNVKEADATLRFAAVWDSAGELLTLRLCHEQRRPHLDVEINGGVSPADVAEWILSTDMRVLNVAGNSERTSPGIQEYVVEFLGEVFRLLVLSRLG
;
A
#
# COMPACT_ATOMS: atom_id res chain seq x y z
N MET A 1 -3.50 20.13 -0.86
CA MET A 1 -3.41 18.97 -1.78
C MET A 1 -4.15 17.79 -1.17
N ALA A 2 -4.88 17.00 -1.96
CA ALA A 2 -5.66 15.90 -1.42
C ALA A 2 -5.36 14.57 -2.09
N LEU A 3 -4.74 13.65 -1.35
CA LEU A 3 -4.69 12.24 -1.71
C LEU A 3 -6.11 11.76 -2.01
N GLU A 4 -6.37 11.38 -3.26
CA GLU A 4 -7.69 11.02 -3.77
C GLU A 4 -8.00 9.55 -3.50
N ARG A 5 -6.98 8.68 -3.50
CA ARG A 5 -7.15 7.25 -3.32
C ARG A 5 -5.89 6.56 -2.82
N VAL A 6 -6.06 5.54 -1.99
CA VAL A 6 -5.02 4.56 -1.64
C VAL A 6 -5.34 3.23 -2.32
N ILE A 7 -4.37 2.65 -3.01
CA ILE A 7 -4.52 1.34 -3.66
C ILE A 7 -3.53 0.33 -3.08
N SER A 8 -3.91 -0.95 -3.10
CA SER A 8 -3.02 -2.03 -2.65
C SER A 8 -3.39 -3.39 -3.24
N GLY A 9 -2.55 -4.40 -2.97
CA GLY A 9 -2.64 -5.77 -3.45
C GLY A 9 -3.47 -6.74 -2.61
N GLY A 10 -4.05 -6.29 -1.49
CA GLY A 10 -4.96 -7.06 -0.64
C GLY A 10 -4.35 -8.27 0.10
N GLN A 11 -3.05 -8.52 -0.04
CA GLN A 11 -2.33 -9.56 0.72
C GLN A 11 -2.39 -9.27 2.23
N THR A 12 -2.26 -10.30 3.07
CA THR A 12 -2.05 -10.09 4.52
C THR A 12 -0.84 -9.19 4.76
N GLY A 13 -0.78 -8.51 5.90
CA GLY A 13 0.34 -7.61 6.21
C GLY A 13 0.12 -6.20 5.68
N ALA A 14 1.18 -5.60 5.12
CA ALA A 14 1.18 -4.19 4.71
C ALA A 14 0.07 -3.85 3.70
N ASP A 15 -0.21 -4.75 2.75
CA ASP A 15 -1.21 -4.51 1.71
C ASP A 15 -2.61 -4.30 2.32
N ARG A 16 -3.05 -5.22 3.18
CA ARG A 16 -4.35 -5.14 3.85
C ARG A 16 -4.40 -3.99 4.87
N ALA A 17 -3.29 -3.72 5.56
CA ALA A 17 -3.18 -2.60 6.48
C ALA A 17 -3.48 -1.26 5.80
N ALA A 18 -2.96 -1.07 4.59
CA ALA A 18 -3.20 0.15 3.82
C ALA A 18 -4.68 0.38 3.53
N LEU A 19 -5.40 -0.67 3.12
CA LEU A 19 -6.84 -0.60 2.85
C LEU A 19 -7.65 -0.29 4.12
N ILE A 20 -7.27 -0.91 5.24
CA ILE A 20 -7.90 -0.67 6.54
C ILE A 20 -7.71 0.79 6.97
N ALA A 21 -6.46 1.26 7.02
CA ALA A 21 -6.12 2.61 7.48
C ALA A 21 -6.76 3.69 6.59
N ALA A 22 -6.69 3.53 5.26
CA ALA A 22 -7.28 4.50 4.33
C ALA A 22 -8.81 4.59 4.51
N ARG A 23 -9.48 3.44 4.62
CA ARG A 23 -10.93 3.39 4.86
C ARG A 23 -11.30 4.03 6.20
N GLN A 24 -10.52 3.80 7.26
CA GLN A 24 -10.74 4.42 8.58
C GLN A 24 -10.57 5.95 8.52
N ALA A 25 -9.63 6.44 7.72
CA ALA A 25 -9.41 7.87 7.48
C ALA A 25 -10.42 8.50 6.49
N GLY A 26 -11.37 7.74 5.96
CA GLY A 26 -12.34 8.21 4.96
C GLY A 26 -11.74 8.47 3.57
N ILE A 27 -10.55 7.92 3.30
CA ILE A 27 -9.87 8.02 2.00
C ILE A 27 -10.38 6.88 1.11
N PRO A 28 -10.81 7.16 -0.14
CA PRO A 28 -11.19 6.11 -1.08
C PRO A 28 -10.10 5.06 -1.24
N THR A 29 -10.52 3.80 -1.38
CA THR A 29 -9.62 2.65 -1.54
C THR A 29 -9.76 2.03 -2.92
N GLY A 30 -8.85 1.12 -3.27
CA GLY A 30 -8.93 0.33 -4.49
C GLY A 30 -7.71 -0.56 -4.69
N GLY A 31 -7.46 -0.95 -5.93
CA GLY A 31 -6.29 -1.71 -6.33
C GLY A 31 -6.64 -3.02 -7.02
N TRP A 32 -5.64 -3.88 -7.12
CA TRP A 32 -5.69 -5.12 -7.85
C TRP A 32 -5.24 -6.30 -6.99
N MET A 33 -6.03 -7.36 -6.95
CA MET A 33 -5.72 -8.66 -6.36
C MET A 33 -5.56 -9.73 -7.46
N PRO A 34 -4.92 -10.88 -7.18
CA PRO A 34 -4.96 -12.01 -8.11
C PRO A 34 -6.38 -12.51 -8.36
N ALA A 35 -6.59 -13.24 -9.46
CA ALA A 35 -7.86 -13.89 -9.79
C ALA A 35 -8.37 -14.72 -8.60
N GLY A 36 -9.66 -14.61 -8.30
CA GLY A 36 -10.30 -15.18 -7.13
C GLY A 36 -10.07 -14.41 -5.83
N PHE A 37 -9.51 -13.20 -5.87
CA PHE A 37 -9.16 -12.40 -4.70
C PHE A 37 -8.24 -13.13 -3.72
N LEU A 38 -7.20 -13.79 -4.25
CA LEU A 38 -6.32 -14.65 -3.46
C LEU A 38 -5.34 -13.85 -2.58
N ALA A 39 -5.27 -14.24 -1.31
CA ALA A 39 -4.25 -13.86 -0.34
C ALA A 39 -3.70 -15.13 0.36
N HIS A 40 -2.69 -14.99 1.21
CA HIS A 40 -2.06 -16.11 1.92
C HIS A 40 -3.01 -16.83 2.89
N ASP A 41 -4.06 -16.16 3.36
CA ASP A 41 -5.08 -16.66 4.29
C ASP A 41 -6.38 -17.09 3.60
N GLY A 42 -6.43 -17.06 2.26
CA GLY A 42 -7.56 -17.57 1.48
C GLY A 42 -8.07 -16.56 0.44
N ASN A 43 -9.30 -16.78 0.00
CA ASN A 43 -9.99 -15.94 -0.97
C ASN A 43 -10.81 -14.86 -0.26
N HIS A 44 -10.79 -13.63 -0.80
CA HIS A 44 -11.44 -12.46 -0.21
C HIS A 44 -12.33 -11.69 -1.20
N PRO A 45 -13.37 -12.31 -1.79
CA PRO A 45 -14.25 -11.64 -2.73
C PRO A 45 -14.96 -10.40 -2.15
N GLU A 46 -15.13 -10.34 -0.82
CA GLU A 46 -15.70 -9.19 -0.13
C GLU A 46 -14.84 -7.92 -0.26
N PHE A 47 -13.58 -8.03 -0.67
CA PHE A 47 -12.69 -6.88 -0.87
C PHE A 47 -13.13 -6.02 -2.06
N ALA A 48 -13.86 -6.59 -3.02
CA ALA A 48 -14.43 -5.83 -4.13
C ALA A 48 -15.42 -4.77 -3.63
N GLU A 49 -16.37 -5.16 -2.78
CA GLU A 49 -17.37 -4.26 -2.22
C GLU A 49 -16.79 -3.37 -1.12
N ARG A 50 -15.96 -3.96 -0.23
CA ARG A 50 -15.47 -3.25 0.95
C ARG A 50 -14.42 -2.19 0.64
N TYR A 51 -13.60 -2.42 -0.38
CA TYR A 51 -12.43 -1.60 -0.71
C TYR A 51 -12.34 -1.19 -2.18
N GLY A 52 -13.29 -1.57 -3.04
CA GLY A 52 -13.23 -1.24 -4.47
C GLY A 52 -12.08 -1.94 -5.21
N ILE A 53 -11.58 -3.07 -4.68
CA ILE A 53 -10.53 -3.85 -5.32
C ILE A 53 -11.08 -4.62 -6.52
N ARG A 54 -10.25 -4.73 -7.56
CA ARG A 54 -10.52 -5.52 -8.77
C ARG A 54 -9.60 -6.73 -8.80
N GLU A 55 -10.05 -7.84 -9.39
CA GLU A 55 -9.18 -8.98 -9.63
C GLU A 55 -8.50 -8.87 -10.99
N THR A 56 -7.29 -9.40 -11.11
CA THR A 56 -6.66 -9.60 -12.42
C THR A 56 -7.15 -10.88 -13.07
N ALA A 57 -6.84 -11.08 -14.36
CA ALA A 57 -7.15 -12.34 -15.06
C ALA A 57 -6.27 -13.53 -14.64
N SER A 58 -5.26 -13.32 -13.79
CA SER A 58 -4.29 -14.35 -13.38
C SER A 58 -4.28 -14.50 -11.85
N SER A 59 -4.13 -15.73 -11.37
CA SER A 59 -3.93 -16.04 -9.95
C SER A 59 -2.51 -15.73 -9.45
N GLU A 60 -1.59 -15.39 -10.35
CA GLU A 60 -0.23 -15.01 -10.03
C GLU A 60 -0.15 -13.62 -9.37
N TYR A 61 0.86 -13.40 -8.53
CA TYR A 61 1.03 -12.12 -7.84
C TYR A 61 1.69 -11.03 -8.70
N GLN A 62 2.46 -11.39 -9.71
CA GLN A 62 3.20 -10.43 -10.53
C GLN A 62 2.28 -9.47 -11.30
N PRO A 63 1.19 -9.93 -11.95
CA PRO A 63 0.26 -9.04 -12.67
C PRO A 63 -0.40 -8.01 -11.76
N ARG A 64 -0.85 -8.42 -10.56
CA ARG A 64 -1.49 -7.48 -9.62
C ARG A 64 -0.51 -6.43 -9.12
N THR A 65 0.75 -6.81 -8.85
CA THR A 65 1.78 -5.87 -8.39
C THR A 65 2.11 -4.86 -9.48
N ALA A 66 2.26 -5.32 -10.73
CA ALA A 66 2.52 -4.43 -11.87
C ALA A 66 1.39 -3.41 -12.09
N LEU A 67 0.12 -3.83 -11.97
CA LEU A 67 -1.03 -2.93 -12.12
C LEU A 67 -1.11 -1.90 -10.98
N ASN A 68 -0.89 -2.32 -9.73
CA ASN A 68 -0.90 -1.40 -8.58
C ASN A 68 0.22 -0.35 -8.68
N VAL A 69 1.44 -0.73 -9.06
CA VAL A 69 2.52 0.24 -9.30
C VAL A 69 2.17 1.17 -10.47
N LYS A 70 1.57 0.64 -11.54
CA LYS A 70 1.24 1.40 -12.75
C LYS A 70 0.17 2.46 -12.52
N GLU A 71 -0.89 2.11 -11.79
CA GLU A 71 -2.04 2.97 -11.53
C GLU A 71 -1.80 4.02 -10.43
N ALA A 72 -0.73 3.87 -9.65
CA ALA A 72 -0.34 4.86 -8.65
C ALA A 72 0.63 5.91 -9.20
N ASP A 73 0.64 7.06 -8.54
CA ASP A 73 1.61 8.12 -8.76
C ASP A 73 2.93 7.80 -8.06
N ALA A 74 2.86 7.15 -6.89
CA ALA A 74 4.01 6.69 -6.12
C ALA A 74 3.69 5.42 -5.32
N THR A 75 4.71 4.71 -4.85
CA THR A 75 4.56 3.50 -4.03
C THR A 75 5.28 3.64 -2.68
N LEU A 76 4.55 3.53 -1.58
CA LEU A 76 5.12 3.40 -0.23
C LEU A 76 5.28 1.92 0.12
N ARG A 77 6.49 1.52 0.53
CA ARG A 77 6.84 0.11 0.75
C ARG A 77 7.22 -0.14 2.20
N PHE A 78 6.57 -1.10 2.84
CA PHE A 78 6.86 -1.48 4.22
C PHE A 78 7.49 -2.86 4.30
N ALA A 79 8.66 -2.97 4.93
CA ALA A 79 9.30 -4.26 5.13
C ALA A 79 10.19 -4.29 6.36
N ALA A 80 10.31 -5.48 6.97
CA ALA A 80 11.44 -5.85 7.82
C ALA A 80 12.44 -6.75 7.05
N VAL A 81 11.97 -7.39 5.97
CA VAL A 81 12.73 -8.31 5.13
C VAL A 81 12.69 -7.80 3.68
N TRP A 82 13.75 -7.11 3.27
CA TRP A 82 13.85 -6.41 1.99
C TRP A 82 14.24 -7.31 0.81
N ASP A 83 14.78 -8.50 1.06
CA ASP A 83 15.21 -9.46 0.04
C ASP A 83 14.11 -10.44 -0.39
N SER A 84 12.89 -10.27 0.11
CA SER A 84 11.75 -11.09 -0.31
C SER A 84 11.43 -10.88 -1.80
N ALA A 85 10.96 -11.94 -2.47
CA ALA A 85 10.61 -11.89 -3.89
C ALA A 85 9.57 -10.79 -4.22
N GLY A 86 8.63 -10.53 -3.32
CA GLY A 86 7.61 -9.48 -3.48
C GLY A 86 8.20 -8.07 -3.42
N GLU A 87 9.13 -7.83 -2.50
CA GLU A 87 9.82 -6.53 -2.38
C GLU A 87 10.72 -6.26 -3.58
N LEU A 88 11.55 -7.23 -3.96
CA LEU A 88 12.42 -7.12 -5.13
C LEU A 88 11.64 -6.85 -6.41
N LEU A 89 10.51 -7.54 -6.59
CA LEU A 89 9.62 -7.31 -7.73
C LEU A 89 9.01 -5.91 -7.72
N THR A 90 8.50 -5.46 -6.57
CA THR A 90 7.86 -4.14 -6.44
C THR A 90 8.86 -3.02 -6.73
N LEU A 91 10.06 -3.09 -6.15
CA LEU A 91 11.13 -2.14 -6.40
C LEU A 91 11.52 -2.09 -7.88
N ARG A 92 11.70 -3.27 -8.49
CA ARG A 92 12.02 -3.37 -9.93
C ARG A 92 10.95 -2.68 -10.78
N LEU A 93 9.66 -2.94 -10.50
CA LEU A 93 8.55 -2.35 -11.23
C LEU A 93 8.47 -0.82 -11.03
N CYS A 94 8.74 -0.32 -9.81
CA CYS A 94 8.82 1.13 -9.57
C CYS A 94 9.89 1.77 -10.47
N HIS A 95 11.07 1.16 -10.57
CA HIS A 95 12.14 1.65 -11.45
C HIS A 95 11.77 1.56 -12.94
N GLU A 96 11.30 0.40 -13.40
CA GLU A 96 10.90 0.18 -14.80
C GLU A 96 9.83 1.17 -15.25
N GLN A 97 8.89 1.50 -14.37
CA GLN A 97 7.76 2.39 -14.67
C GLN A 97 8.01 3.85 -14.27
N ARG A 98 9.20 4.17 -13.76
CA ARG A 98 9.59 5.51 -13.28
C ARG A 98 8.61 6.09 -12.26
N ARG A 99 8.15 5.24 -11.34
CA ARG A 99 7.30 5.64 -10.22
C ARG A 99 8.18 5.92 -8.99
N PRO A 100 8.09 7.10 -8.38
CA PRO A 100 8.70 7.37 -7.09
C PRO A 100 8.27 6.32 -6.06
N HIS A 101 9.17 5.98 -5.18
CA HIS A 101 8.87 5.12 -4.03
C HIS A 101 9.56 5.65 -2.78
N LEU A 102 9.01 5.27 -1.64
CA LEU A 102 9.59 5.49 -0.33
C LEU A 102 9.55 4.18 0.44
N ASP A 103 10.69 3.82 1.02
CA ASP A 103 10.86 2.58 1.78
C ASP A 103 10.78 2.92 3.29
N VAL A 104 9.91 2.21 4.01
CA VAL A 104 9.73 2.33 5.46
C VAL A 104 10.09 0.99 6.09
N GLU A 105 11.21 0.98 6.78
CA GLU A 105 11.64 -0.17 7.56
C GLU A 105 10.91 -0.22 8.91
N ILE A 106 10.44 -1.39 9.34
CA ILE A 106 9.81 -1.55 10.65
C ILE A 106 10.83 -1.20 11.74
N ASN A 107 10.45 -0.30 12.65
CA ASN A 107 11.35 0.27 13.67
C ASN A 107 12.57 1.02 13.07
N GLY A 108 12.50 1.39 11.79
CA GLY A 108 13.47 2.25 11.13
C GLY A 108 13.31 3.72 11.50
N GLY A 109 14.11 4.57 10.85
CA GLY A 109 14.15 6.01 11.14
C GLY A 109 13.05 6.84 10.47
N VAL A 110 12.33 6.30 9.48
CA VAL A 110 11.27 7.03 8.76
C VAL A 110 10.02 7.09 9.62
N SER A 111 9.60 8.30 9.99
CA SER A 111 8.42 8.55 10.80
C SER A 111 7.15 8.78 9.96
N PRO A 112 5.96 8.71 10.56
CA PRO A 112 4.72 9.11 9.88
C PRO A 112 4.75 10.54 9.34
N ALA A 113 5.45 11.44 10.03
CA ALA A 113 5.60 12.83 9.59
C ALA A 113 6.43 12.95 8.31
N ASP A 114 7.51 12.18 8.19
CA ASP A 114 8.35 12.15 6.98
C ASP A 114 7.55 11.64 5.77
N VAL A 115 6.72 10.61 5.97
CA VAL A 115 5.84 10.10 4.91
C VAL A 115 4.76 11.11 4.54
N ALA A 116 4.16 11.80 5.52
CA ALA A 116 3.18 12.84 5.26
C ALA A 116 3.80 14.01 4.47
N GLU A 117 5.01 14.46 4.83
CA GLU A 117 5.75 15.48 4.08
C GLU A 117 6.10 15.02 2.66
N TRP A 118 6.52 13.76 2.50
CA TRP A 118 6.76 13.17 1.18
C TRP A 118 5.50 13.18 0.31
N ILE A 119 4.34 12.82 0.87
CA ILE A 119 3.05 12.86 0.18
C ILE A 119 2.63 14.29 -0.16
N LEU A 120 2.94 15.28 0.68
CA LEU A 120 2.58 16.69 0.42
C LEU A 120 3.52 17.38 -0.57
N SER A 121 4.79 16.96 -0.61
CA SER A 121 5.82 17.53 -1.50
C SER A 121 5.73 16.98 -2.93
N THR A 122 5.05 15.85 -3.12
CA THR A 122 4.77 15.27 -4.43
C THR A 122 3.28 15.46 -4.70
N ASP A 123 2.90 16.03 -5.85
CA ASP A 123 1.48 16.25 -6.22
C ASP A 123 0.74 14.94 -6.56
N MET A 124 0.92 13.93 -5.69
CA MET A 124 0.39 12.59 -5.85
C MET A 124 -1.08 12.54 -5.43
N ARG A 125 -1.87 11.87 -6.26
CA ARG A 125 -3.31 11.70 -6.04
C ARG A 125 -3.63 10.25 -5.71
N VAL A 126 -2.87 9.31 -6.26
CA VAL A 126 -3.01 7.88 -5.99
C VAL A 126 -1.73 7.32 -5.38
N LEU A 127 -1.82 6.88 -4.13
CA LEU A 127 -0.72 6.20 -3.43
C LEU A 127 -0.94 4.69 -3.48
N ASN A 128 0.03 3.95 -4.03
CA ASN A 128 0.10 2.51 -3.82
C ASN A 128 0.83 2.24 -2.51
N VAL A 129 0.31 1.32 -1.69
CA VAL A 129 1.04 0.79 -0.55
C VAL A 129 1.26 -0.70 -0.76
N ALA A 130 2.51 -1.11 -0.61
CA ALA A 130 2.95 -2.49 -0.71
C ALA A 130 3.84 -2.87 0.48
N GLY A 131 4.05 -4.17 0.70
CA GLY A 131 5.05 -4.59 1.68
C GLY A 131 5.05 -6.07 2.01
N ASN A 132 5.83 -6.41 3.03
CA ASN A 132 5.88 -7.76 3.58
C ASN A 132 4.49 -8.23 4.06
N SER A 133 4.25 -9.53 3.87
CA SER A 133 3.05 -10.18 4.39
C SER A 133 3.18 -10.57 5.86
N GLU A 134 2.07 -10.88 6.53
CA GLU A 134 2.08 -11.43 7.90
C GLU A 134 2.92 -12.72 8.01
N ARG A 135 2.97 -13.51 6.93
CA ARG A 135 3.83 -14.71 6.88
C ARG A 135 5.32 -14.37 6.90
N THR A 136 5.68 -13.24 6.30
CA THR A 136 7.07 -12.79 6.15
C THR A 136 7.54 -12.00 7.36
N SER A 137 6.68 -11.14 7.90
CA SER A 137 6.96 -10.30 9.05
C SER A 137 5.72 -10.26 9.95
N PRO A 138 5.60 -11.19 10.92
CA PRO A 138 4.46 -11.24 11.83
C PRO A 138 4.27 -9.92 12.59
N GLY A 139 3.03 -9.44 12.66
CA GLY A 139 2.66 -8.19 13.33
C GLY A 139 2.82 -6.92 12.46
N ILE A 140 3.32 -7.05 11.22
CA ILE A 140 3.46 -5.90 10.32
C ILE A 140 2.13 -5.23 10.00
N GLN A 141 1.02 -5.98 9.92
CA GLN A 141 -0.27 -5.40 9.58
C GLN A 141 -0.71 -4.38 10.63
N GLU A 142 -0.61 -4.72 11.92
CA GLU A 142 -0.97 -3.83 13.02
C GLU A 142 -0.10 -2.57 13.02
N TYR A 143 1.22 -2.76 12.92
CA TYR A 143 2.17 -1.66 12.81
C TYR A 143 1.83 -0.71 11.64
N VAL A 144 1.57 -1.24 10.45
CA VAL A 144 1.28 -0.42 9.26
C VAL A 144 -0.07 0.28 9.38
N VAL A 145 -1.08 -0.34 10.01
CA VAL A 145 -2.37 0.33 10.27
C VAL A 145 -2.17 1.56 11.15
N GLU A 146 -1.44 1.42 12.26
CA GLU A 146 -1.16 2.54 13.17
C GLU A 146 -0.33 3.62 12.50
N PHE A 147 0.75 3.22 11.82
CA PHE A 147 1.65 4.13 11.11
C PHE A 147 0.89 4.94 10.07
N LEU A 148 0.12 4.30 9.19
CA LEU A 148 -0.65 4.99 8.15
C LEU A 148 -1.81 5.80 8.72
N GLY A 149 -2.43 5.34 9.81
CA GLY A 149 -3.44 6.11 10.53
C GLY A 149 -2.89 7.48 10.96
N GLU A 150 -1.66 7.51 11.48
CA GLU A 150 -0.98 8.76 11.84
C GLU A 150 -0.60 9.60 10.62
N VAL A 151 -0.07 8.99 9.56
CA VAL A 151 0.19 9.69 8.28
C VAL A 151 -1.06 10.40 7.79
N PHE A 152 -2.19 9.70 7.71
CA PHE A 152 -3.44 10.25 7.20
C PHE A 152 -4.02 11.32 8.13
N ARG A 153 -3.87 11.19 9.45
CA ARG A 153 -4.23 12.22 10.42
C ARG A 153 -3.45 13.52 10.17
N LEU A 154 -2.13 13.42 9.95
CA LEU A 154 -1.28 14.57 9.64
C LEU A 154 -1.68 15.24 8.32
N LEU A 155 -1.95 14.45 7.27
CA LEU A 155 -2.42 14.99 5.98
C LEU A 155 -3.73 15.77 6.09
N VAL A 156 -4.64 15.36 6.98
CA VAL A 156 -5.90 16.09 7.23
C VAL A 156 -5.62 17.40 7.95
N LEU A 157 -4.76 17.39 8.98
CA LEU A 157 -4.41 18.61 9.73
C LEU A 157 -3.72 19.66 8.85
N SER A 158 -2.83 19.23 7.95
CA SER A 158 -2.15 20.14 7.01
C SER A 158 -3.08 20.80 5.99
N ARG A 159 -4.36 20.38 5.88
CA ARG A 159 -5.36 21.05 5.04
C ARG A 159 -6.16 22.12 5.80
N LEU A 160 -6.10 22.12 7.13
CA LEU A 160 -6.86 23.03 7.99
C LEU A 160 -6.06 24.26 8.43
N GLY A 161 -4.74 24.24 8.25
CA GLY A 161 -3.84 25.38 8.47
C GLY A 161 -3.47 26.06 7.16
#